data_AF-A0A4Y2IDL4-F1
#
_entry.id   AF-A0A4Y2IDL4-F1
#
_cell.length_a   1.000
_cell.length_b   1.000
_cell.length_c   1.000
_cell.angle_alpha   90.00
_cell.angle_beta   90.00
_cell.angle_gamma   90.00
#
_symmetry.space_group_name_H-M   'P 1'
#
loop_
_entity.id
_entity.type
_entity.pdbx_description
1 polymer ?
#
loop_
_entity_poly.entity_id
_entity_poly.type
_entity_poly.pdbx_seq_one_letter_code
_entity_poly.pdbx_strand_id
1 'polypeptide(L)'
;MCRQAACIIYSRERAQYRRHLLKTRRRSRRKFCMEASNPFGKQYKAIFRAGRPPSDLFQQSTPAGTELSFTRNILETLYPRTPQAPFIDSTASSQPNDSPFSSRELRKVIRELNKTKAPGYDGLDNIIFHPWGNCWRSS
;
A
#
# COMPACT_ATOMS: atom_id res chain seq x y z
N MET A 1 43.05 -19.44 5.30
CA MET A 1 43.14 -18.15 4.57
C MET A 1 42.08 -17.96 3.47
N CYS A 2 41.33 -18.98 3.03
CA CYS A 2 40.40 -18.88 1.87
C CYS A 2 39.07 -18.12 2.11
N ARG A 3 38.66 -17.87 3.36
CA ARG A 3 37.36 -17.21 3.66
C ARG A 3 37.34 -15.71 3.37
N GLN A 4 38.48 -15.03 3.47
CA GLN A 4 38.54 -13.57 3.35
C GLN A 4 38.48 -13.12 1.89
N ALA A 5 39.16 -13.82 0.99
CA ALA A 5 39.10 -13.55 -0.46
C ALA A 5 37.67 -13.75 -1.02
N ALA A 6 37.00 -14.85 -0.65
CA ALA A 6 35.62 -15.12 -1.06
C ALA A 6 34.63 -14.04 -0.55
N CYS A 7 34.82 -13.56 0.68
CA CYS A 7 33.99 -12.49 1.25
C CYS A 7 34.20 -11.15 0.52
N ILE A 8 35.44 -10.82 0.15
CA ILE A 8 35.76 -9.63 -0.63
C ILE A 8 35.10 -9.70 -2.01
N ILE A 9 35.20 -10.84 -2.71
CA ILE A 9 34.57 -11.04 -4.02
C ILE A 9 33.04 -10.90 -3.90
N TYR A 10 32.42 -11.59 -2.94
CA TYR A 10 30.97 -11.49 -2.71
C TYR A 10 30.51 -10.06 -2.41
N SER A 11 31.24 -9.33 -1.56
CA SER A 11 30.88 -7.96 -1.21
C SER A 11 30.97 -7.01 -2.42
N ARG A 12 31.96 -7.20 -3.30
CA ARG A 12 32.13 -6.45 -4.54
C ARG A 12 30.99 -6.72 -5.51
N GLU A 13 30.66 -7.98 -5.77
CA GLU A 13 29.56 -8.37 -6.66
C GLU A 13 28.20 -7.87 -6.14
N ARG A 14 27.96 -8.01 -4.83
CA ARG A 14 26.74 -7.48 -4.18
C ARG A 14 26.65 -5.95 -4.31
N ALA A 15 27.77 -5.23 -4.19
CA ALA A 15 27.81 -3.78 -4.36
C ALA A 15 27.52 -3.37 -5.82
N GLN A 16 28.06 -4.10 -6.80
CA GLN A 16 27.77 -3.88 -8.23
C GLN A 16 26.29 -4.11 -8.53
N TYR A 17 25.72 -5.21 -8.06
CA TYR A 17 24.30 -5.52 -8.22
C TYR A 17 23.40 -4.44 -7.61
N ARG A 18 23.70 -4.00 -6.37
CA ARG A 18 22.97 -2.89 -5.71
C ARG A 18 23.04 -1.59 -6.51
N ARG A 19 24.21 -1.26 -7.09
CA ARG A 19 24.35 -0.09 -7.97
C ARG A 19 23.47 -0.22 -9.22
N HIS A 20 23.38 -1.42 -9.79
CA HIS A 20 22.52 -1.66 -10.95
C HIS A 20 21.05 -1.46 -10.60
N LEU A 21 20.57 -2.06 -9.50
CA LEU A 21 19.19 -1.86 -9.02
C LEU A 21 18.85 -0.39 -8.78
N LEU A 22 19.76 0.36 -8.13
CA LEU A 22 19.55 1.78 -7.88
C LEU A 22 19.49 2.60 -9.19
N LYS A 23 20.35 2.29 -10.17
CA LYS A 23 20.32 2.93 -11.50
C LYS A 23 19.00 2.62 -12.22
N THR A 24 18.57 1.37 -12.24
CA THR A 24 17.33 0.94 -12.89
C THR A 24 16.12 1.59 -12.23
N ARG A 25 16.06 1.60 -10.89
CA ARG A 25 14.99 2.30 -10.14
C ARG A 25 14.94 3.79 -10.46
N ARG A 26 16.09 4.47 -10.49
CA ARG A 26 16.16 5.90 -10.83
C ARG A 26 15.71 6.18 -12.26
N ARG A 27 16.10 5.34 -13.22
CA ARG A 27 15.66 5.45 -14.62
C ARG A 27 14.17 5.23 -14.77
N SER A 28 13.63 4.17 -14.16
CA SER A 28 12.19 3.87 -14.15
C SER A 28 11.38 5.03 -13.54
N ARG A 29 11.80 5.55 -12.37
CA ARG A 29 11.15 6.71 -11.75
C ARG A 29 11.20 7.95 -12.65
N ARG A 30 12.34 8.24 -13.27
CA ARG A 30 12.47 9.38 -14.19
C ARG A 30 11.54 9.23 -15.39
N LYS A 31 11.49 8.04 -15.99
CA LYS A 31 10.60 7.71 -17.11
C LYS A 31 9.13 7.92 -16.72
N PHE A 32 8.71 7.37 -15.58
CA PHE A 32 7.38 7.57 -15.02
C PHE A 32 7.04 9.07 -14.83
N CYS A 33 7.96 9.86 -14.28
CA CYS A 33 7.75 11.30 -14.09
C CYS A 33 7.69 12.11 -15.39
N MET A 34 8.35 11.65 -16.47
CA MET A 34 8.38 12.34 -17.76
C MET A 34 7.21 11.95 -18.67
N GLU A 35 6.79 10.68 -18.66
CA GLU A 35 5.71 10.17 -19.52
C GLU A 35 4.32 10.44 -18.93
N ALA A 36 4.21 10.55 -17.60
CA ALA A 36 2.93 10.89 -17.00
C ALA A 36 2.60 12.36 -17.24
N SER A 37 1.45 12.64 -17.86
CA SER A 37 0.89 13.99 -17.98
C SER A 37 0.68 14.65 -16.60
N ASN A 38 0.42 13.84 -15.56
CA ASN A 38 0.30 14.28 -14.17
C ASN A 38 0.82 13.20 -13.19
N PRO A 39 2.15 13.08 -12.99
CA PRO A 39 2.76 11.94 -12.28
C PRO A 39 2.34 11.80 -10.81
N PHE A 40 1.84 12.87 -10.20
CA PHE A 40 1.47 12.88 -8.80
C PHE A 40 -0.03 13.15 -8.58
N GLY A 41 -0.83 13.25 -9.65
CA GLY A 41 -2.25 13.55 -9.55
C GLY A 41 -2.53 14.99 -9.13
N LYS A 42 -3.79 15.43 -9.32
CA LYS A 42 -4.23 16.81 -9.01
C LYS A 42 -4.06 17.14 -7.52
N GLN A 43 -4.28 16.17 -6.64
CA GLN A 43 -4.23 16.36 -5.19
C GLN A 43 -2.80 16.63 -4.67
N TYR A 44 -1.80 15.89 -5.15
CA TYR A 44 -0.41 16.18 -4.77
C TYR A 44 0.03 17.56 -5.24
N LYS A 45 -0.30 17.95 -6.48
CA LYS A 45 -0.02 19.31 -6.95
C LYS A 45 -0.78 20.38 -6.16
N ALA A 46 -1.97 20.07 -5.63
CA ALA A 46 -2.73 20.98 -4.79
C ALA A 46 -2.10 21.22 -3.41
N ILE A 47 -1.46 20.18 -2.85
CA ILE A 47 -0.72 20.26 -1.58
C ILE A 47 0.59 21.03 -1.74
N PHE A 48 1.31 20.78 -2.84
CA PHE A 48 2.62 21.35 -3.10
C PHE A 48 2.57 22.50 -4.13
N ARG A 49 1.49 23.31 -4.10
CA ARG A 49 1.40 24.49 -4.96
C ARG A 49 2.57 25.43 -4.66
N ALA A 50 3.16 26.01 -5.70
CA ALA A 50 4.22 27.01 -5.55
C ALA A 50 3.73 28.14 -4.63
N GLY A 51 4.49 28.44 -3.58
CA GLY A 51 4.17 29.50 -2.62
C GLY A 51 3.26 29.11 -1.46
N ARG A 52 2.81 27.85 -1.34
CA ARG A 52 2.12 27.36 -0.13
C ARG A 52 2.80 26.09 0.39
N PRO A 53 3.66 26.18 1.42
CA PRO A 53 4.21 24.98 2.03
C PRO A 53 3.09 24.15 2.67
N PRO A 54 3.24 22.81 2.77
CA PRO A 54 2.23 21.97 3.41
C PRO A 54 1.89 22.39 4.85
N SER A 55 2.81 23.08 5.52
CA SER A 55 2.60 23.67 6.85
C SER A 55 1.47 24.68 6.91
N ASP A 56 1.17 25.40 5.82
CA ASP A 56 0.07 26.36 5.78
C ASP A 56 -1.28 25.68 6.02
N LEU A 57 -1.41 24.41 5.59
CA LEU A 57 -2.61 23.60 5.82
C LEU A 57 -2.87 23.39 7.32
N PHE A 58 -1.80 23.34 8.12
CA PHE A 58 -1.83 23.17 9.57
C PHE A 58 -1.90 24.49 10.33
N GLN A 59 -1.81 25.63 9.65
CA GLN A 59 -1.96 26.97 10.24
C GLN A 59 -3.41 27.49 10.14
N GLN A 60 -4.25 26.88 9.30
CA GLN A 60 -5.67 27.24 9.15
C GLN A 60 -6.56 26.73 10.30
N SER A 61 -6.01 25.97 11.26
CA SER A 61 -6.71 25.62 12.49
C SER A 61 -6.83 26.82 13.40
N THR A 62 -8.04 27.34 13.55
CA THR A 62 -8.38 28.16 14.71
C THR A 62 -8.16 27.35 16.01
N PRO A 63 -7.63 27.96 17.08
CA PRO A 63 -7.34 27.29 18.36
C PRO A 63 -8.59 26.78 19.12
N ALA A 64 -9.80 26.92 18.56
CA ALA A 64 -11.07 26.61 19.21
C ALA A 64 -11.75 25.31 18.72
N GLY A 65 -11.10 24.53 17.86
CA GLY A 65 -11.65 23.28 17.31
C GLY A 65 -11.11 22.03 18.00
N THR A 66 -11.94 20.99 18.15
CA THR A 66 -11.48 19.64 18.54
C THR A 66 -10.62 19.02 17.43
N GLU A 67 -9.75 18.07 17.77
CA GLU A 67 -8.88 17.35 16.82
C GLU A 67 -9.66 16.77 15.61
N LEU A 68 -10.89 16.33 15.86
CA LEU A 68 -11.81 15.84 14.82
C LEU A 68 -12.19 16.93 13.81
N SER A 69 -12.50 18.15 14.29
CA SER A 69 -12.83 19.28 13.42
C SER A 69 -11.65 19.71 12.56
N PHE A 70 -10.44 19.65 13.12
CA PHE A 70 -9.21 19.94 12.39
C PHE A 70 -8.91 18.90 11.31
N THR A 71 -9.00 17.62 11.66
CA THR A 71 -8.82 16.50 10.73
C THR A 71 -9.84 16.60 9.59
N ARG A 72 -11.09 16.94 9.91
CA ARG A 72 -12.15 17.13 8.93
C ARG A 72 -11.88 18.31 7.99
N ASN A 73 -11.44 19.45 8.52
CA ASN A 73 -11.10 20.63 7.72
C ASN A 73 -9.94 20.34 6.75
N ILE A 74 -8.90 19.63 7.22
CA ILE A 74 -7.80 19.16 6.36
C ILE A 74 -8.33 18.26 5.24
N LEU A 75 -9.17 17.27 5.57
CA LEU A 75 -9.74 16.35 4.59
C LEU A 75 -10.57 17.08 3.53
N GLU A 76 -11.44 18.02 3.94
CA GLU A 76 -12.27 18.80 3.03
C GLU A 76 -11.43 19.73 2.14
N THR A 77 -10.33 20.27 2.67
CA THR A 77 -9.40 21.12 1.90
C THR A 77 -8.58 20.32 0.88
N LEU A 78 -8.14 19.11 1.24
CA LEU A 78 -7.35 18.24 0.37
C LEU A 78 -8.19 17.47 -0.66
N TYR A 79 -9.43 17.15 -0.29
CA TYR A 79 -10.37 16.39 -1.10
C TYR A 79 -11.70 17.15 -1.17
N PRO A 80 -11.73 18.29 -1.89
CA PRO A 80 -12.97 19.03 -2.05
C PRO A 80 -14.00 18.11 -2.69
N ARG A 81 -15.22 18.14 -2.15
CA ARG A 81 -16.33 17.32 -2.61
C ARG A 81 -16.61 17.70 -4.06
N THR A 82 -16.11 16.89 -5.00
CA THR A 82 -16.51 17.01 -6.40
C THR A 82 -18.00 16.69 -6.47
N PRO A 83 -18.79 17.36 -7.34
CA PRO A 83 -20.11 16.85 -7.70
C PRO A 83 -19.93 15.37 -8.00
N GLN A 84 -20.71 14.51 -7.34
CA GLN A 84 -20.59 13.08 -7.56
C GLN A 84 -20.73 12.87 -9.06
N ALA A 85 -19.61 12.55 -9.74
CA ALA A 85 -19.72 11.71 -10.90
C ALA A 85 -20.54 10.52 -10.41
N PRO A 86 -21.59 10.10 -11.15
CA PRO A 86 -22.41 8.98 -10.72
C PRO A 86 -21.45 7.91 -10.24
N PHE A 87 -21.65 7.44 -9.01
CA PHE A 87 -20.92 6.31 -8.49
C PHE A 87 -21.21 5.19 -9.47
N ILE A 88 -20.32 5.03 -10.46
CA ILE A 88 -20.28 3.81 -11.23
C ILE A 88 -19.78 2.86 -10.18
N ASP A 89 -20.71 2.09 -9.61
CA ASP A 89 -20.45 0.84 -8.92
C ASP A 89 -19.42 0.12 -9.79
N SER A 90 -18.15 0.34 -9.49
CA SER A 90 -17.06 -0.33 -10.16
C SER A 90 -17.16 -1.73 -9.61
N THR A 91 -17.79 -2.58 -10.44
CA THR A 91 -18.32 -3.92 -10.20
C THR A 91 -19.84 -4.04 -9.98
N ALA A 92 -20.65 -3.49 -10.88
CA ALA A 92 -21.63 -4.36 -11.55
C ALA A 92 -20.90 -5.18 -12.61
N SER A 93 -20.03 -6.08 -12.15
CA SER A 93 -19.53 -7.16 -12.98
C SER A 93 -20.76 -7.98 -13.34
N SER A 94 -21.18 -7.98 -14.60
CA SER A 94 -22.22 -8.91 -15.12
C SER A 94 -21.68 -10.34 -15.19
N GLN A 95 -20.80 -10.72 -14.26
CA GLN A 95 -20.47 -12.10 -13.99
C GLN A 95 -21.53 -12.60 -13.02
N PRO A 96 -22.08 -13.81 -13.23
CA PRO A 96 -22.93 -14.43 -12.22
C PRO A 96 -22.16 -14.42 -10.89
N ASN A 97 -22.82 -14.01 -9.81
CA ASN A 97 -22.21 -14.08 -8.47
C ASN A 97 -21.70 -15.51 -8.28
N ASP A 98 -20.40 -15.64 -8.02
CA ASP A 98 -19.83 -16.93 -7.66
C ASP A 98 -20.58 -17.49 -6.46
N SER A 99 -20.74 -18.82 -6.43
CA SER A 99 -21.32 -19.49 -5.29
C SER A 99 -20.53 -19.12 -4.02
N PRO A 100 -21.22 -18.81 -2.90
CA PRO A 100 -20.52 -18.59 -1.65
C PRO A 100 -19.67 -19.81 -1.27
N PHE A 101 -18.49 -19.55 -0.72
CA PHE A 101 -17.59 -20.62 -0.27
C PHE A 101 -18.23 -21.45 0.84
N SER A 102 -18.13 -22.77 0.73
CA SER A 102 -18.54 -23.69 1.79
C SER A 102 -17.55 -23.65 2.95
N SER A 103 -18.05 -23.84 4.18
CA SER A 103 -17.21 -24.03 5.37
C SER A 103 -16.19 -25.17 5.19
N ARG A 104 -16.52 -26.19 4.39
CA ARG A 104 -15.59 -27.29 4.06
C ARG A 104 -14.43 -26.83 3.17
N GLU A 105 -14.69 -25.96 2.22
CA GLU A 105 -13.70 -25.42 1.29
C GLU A 105 -12.73 -24.49 2.03
N LEU A 106 -13.26 -23.57 2.85
CA LEU A 106 -12.45 -22.72 3.72
C LEU A 106 -11.53 -23.53 4.63
N ARG A 107 -12.05 -24.59 5.27
CA ARG A 107 -11.25 -25.50 6.11
C ARG A 107 -10.19 -26.29 5.33
N LYS A 108 -10.44 -26.58 4.05
CA LYS A 108 -9.46 -27.24 3.19
C LYS A 108 -8.32 -26.28 2.85
N VAL A 109 -8.65 -25.07 2.41
CA VAL A 109 -7.67 -24.02 2.08
C VAL A 109 -6.80 -23.68 3.29
N ILE A 110 -7.39 -23.45 4.46
CA ILE A 110 -6.63 -23.12 5.69
C ILE A 110 -5.67 -24.26 6.08
N ARG A 111 -6.04 -25.53 5.86
CA ARG A 111 -5.16 -26.67 6.13
C ARG A 111 -4.02 -26.82 5.13
N GLU A 112 -4.26 -26.44 3.88
CA GLU A 112 -3.29 -26.51 2.79
C GLU A 112 -2.30 -25.32 2.78
N LEU A 113 -2.55 -24.28 3.58
CA LEU A 113 -1.63 -23.16 3.75
C LEU A 113 -0.30 -23.62 4.38
N ASN A 114 0.81 -23.22 3.76
CA ASN A 114 2.15 -23.55 4.21
C ASN A 114 2.51 -22.81 5.50
N LYS A 115 2.49 -23.52 6.63
CA LYS A 115 2.72 -22.98 7.99
C LYS A 115 4.12 -22.40 8.21
N THR A 116 5.07 -22.75 7.36
CA THR A 116 6.48 -22.35 7.46
C THR A 116 6.84 -21.14 6.59
N LYS A 117 5.87 -20.60 5.83
CA LYS A 117 6.11 -19.37 5.07
C LYS A 117 6.18 -18.17 6.01
N ALA A 118 7.11 -17.27 5.70
CA ALA A 118 7.27 -16.03 6.43
C ALA A 118 6.05 -15.09 6.24
N PRO A 119 5.79 -14.20 7.21
CA PRO A 119 4.86 -13.09 7.11
C PRO A 119 4.84 -12.41 5.74
N GLY A 120 3.64 -12.11 5.24
CA GLY A 120 3.50 -11.15 4.15
C GLY A 120 3.82 -9.72 4.62
N TYR A 121 3.94 -8.79 3.67
CA TYR A 121 4.17 -7.36 3.97
C TYR A 121 2.99 -6.72 4.73
N ASP A 122 1.82 -7.33 4.64
CA ASP A 122 0.59 -7.03 5.38
C ASP A 122 0.65 -7.42 6.87
N GLY A 123 1.72 -8.11 7.31
CA GLY A 123 1.90 -8.51 8.71
C GLY A 123 0.95 -9.64 9.16
N LEU A 124 0.27 -10.29 8.20
CA LEU A 124 -0.59 -11.43 8.46
C LEU A 124 0.18 -12.73 8.27
N ASP A 125 0.38 -13.45 9.38
CA ASP A 125 1.08 -14.72 9.40
C ASP A 125 0.10 -15.89 9.31
N ASN A 126 0.54 -16.98 8.68
CA ASN A 126 -0.21 -18.24 8.65
C ASN A 126 -0.48 -18.82 10.05
N ILE A 127 0.23 -18.35 11.07
CA ILE A 127 0.03 -18.70 12.49
C ILE A 127 -1.27 -18.08 13.04
N ILE A 128 -1.67 -16.88 12.56
CA ILE A 128 -2.86 -16.16 13.04
C ILE A 128 -4.16 -16.86 12.60
N PHE A 129 -4.14 -17.53 11.45
CA PHE A 129 -5.30 -18.29 10.94
C PHE A 129 -5.60 -19.58 11.73
N HIS A 130 -4.61 -20.13 12.44
CA HIS A 130 -4.74 -21.40 13.14
C HIS A 130 -5.65 -21.36 14.39
N PRO A 131 -5.59 -20.34 15.28
CA PRO A 131 -6.53 -20.23 16.39
C PRO A 131 -7.97 -19.97 15.95
N TRP A 132 -8.19 -19.36 14.77
CA TRP A 132 -9.54 -19.07 14.26
C TRP A 132 -10.25 -20.31 13.71
N GLY A 133 -9.53 -21.27 13.12
CA GLY A 133 -10.11 -22.48 12.55
C GLY A 133 -10.87 -23.37 13.55
N ASN A 134 -10.58 -23.23 14.84
CA ASN A 134 -11.25 -23.99 15.92
C ASN A 134 -12.55 -23.34 16.40
N CYS A 135 -12.74 -22.03 16.20
CA CYS A 135 -14.00 -21.34 16.51
C CYS A 135 -15.13 -21.73 15.55
N TRP A 136 -14.80 -22.17 14.33
CA TRP A 136 -15.77 -22.65 13.32
C TRP A 136 -16.19 -24.11 13.50
N ARG A 137 -15.96 -24.69 14.68
CA ARG A 137 -16.38 -26.05 15.04
C ARG A 137 -17.74 -26.08 15.75
N SER A 138 -18.29 -24.93 16.11
CA SER A 138 -19.48 -24.80 16.97
C SER A 138 -20.63 -24.00 16.34
N SER A 139 -20.75 -23.98 15.00
CA SER A 139 -21.92 -23.42 14.30
C SER A 139 -22.33 -24.32 13.15
#